data_AF-A0A9D5LEJ8-F1
#
_entry.id   AF-A0A9D5LEJ8-F1
#
_cell.length_a   1.000
_cell.length_b   1.000
_cell.length_c   1.000
_cell.angle_alpha   90.00
_cell.angle_beta   90.00
_cell.angle_gamma   90.00
#
_symmetry.space_group_name_H-M   'P 1'
#
loop_
_entity.id
_entity.type
_entity.pdbx_description
1 polymer ?
#
loop_
_entity_poly.entity_id
_entity_poly.type
_entity_poly.pdbx_seq_one_letter_code
_entity_poly.pdbx_strand_id
1 'polypeptide(L)' 'MEDITDLFNDMLQHYGSTDIAEAEFKKLIHENPDLRARYRDWCDEVGSSEKRGFLDYCEEYFESQDSIWNNLKDDYEDE' A
#
# COMPACT_ATOMS: atom_id res chain seq x y z
N MET A 1 11.96 7.27 -11.77
CA MET A 1 10.52 7.48 -11.99
C MET A 1 9.92 6.98 -10.70
N GLU A 2 9.34 7.85 -9.87
CA GLU A 2 8.74 7.41 -8.61
C GLU A 2 7.48 6.61 -8.97
N ASP A 3 7.56 5.30 -8.78
CA ASP A 3 6.44 4.39 -8.94
C ASP A 3 5.39 4.68 -7.88
N ILE A 4 4.11 4.59 -8.25
CA ILE A 4 3.02 4.87 -7.31
C ILE A 4 3.01 3.92 -6.10
N THR A 5 3.62 2.74 -6.24
CA THR A 5 3.86 1.79 -5.16
C THR A 5 4.78 2.35 -4.08
N ASP A 6 5.73 3.24 -4.42
CA ASP A 6 6.60 3.88 -3.44
C ASP A 6 5.81 4.81 -2.51
N LEU A 7 4.84 5.54 -3.09
CA LEU A 7 3.88 6.33 -2.32
C LEU A 7 3.04 5.43 -1.41
N PHE A 8 2.58 4.28 -1.90
CA PHE A 8 1.80 3.36 -1.08
C PHE A 8 2.61 2.85 0.12
N ASN A 9 3.87 2.49 -0.09
CA ASN A 9 4.76 2.07 0.98
C ASN A 9 4.94 3.18 2.02
N ASP A 10 5.24 4.41 1.61
CA ASP A 10 5.39 5.54 2.52
C ASP A 10 4.12 5.77 3.34
N MET A 11 2.95 5.73 2.69
CA MET A 11 1.66 5.86 3.38
C MET A 11 1.42 4.70 4.37
N LEU A 12 1.67 3.46 3.97
CA LEU A 12 1.48 2.30 4.84
C LEU A 12 2.42 2.32 6.04
N GLN A 13 3.67 2.77 5.85
CA GLN A 13 4.64 2.96 6.93
C GLN A 13 4.28 4.13 7.84
N HIS A 14 3.73 5.22 7.30
CA HIS A 14 3.38 6.41 8.06
C HIS A 14 2.10 6.23 8.88
N TYR A 15 1.05 5.63 8.30
CA TYR A 15 -0.25 5.47 8.94
C TYR A 15 -0.41 4.16 9.70
N GLY A 16 0.28 3.09 9.28
CA GLY A 16 0.23 1.76 9.93
C GLY A 16 -1.14 1.09 9.92
N SER A 17 -2.13 1.65 9.20
CA SER A 17 -3.49 1.15 9.12
C SER A 17 -4.05 1.39 7.73
N THR A 18 -4.57 0.32 7.11
CA THR A 18 -5.18 0.35 5.77
C THR A 18 -6.33 1.35 5.69
N ASP A 19 -7.23 1.40 6.69
CA ASP A 19 -8.37 2.31 6.71
C ASP A 19 -7.95 3.79 6.69
N ILE A 20 -6.90 4.13 7.46
CA ILE A 20 -6.38 5.50 7.54
C ILE A 20 -5.67 5.86 6.24
N ALA A 21 -4.81 4.97 5.75
CA ALA A 21 -4.08 5.17 4.51
C ALA A 21 -5.03 5.31 3.31
N GLU A 22 -6.11 4.52 3.24
CA GLU A 22 -7.10 4.58 2.16
C GLU A 22 -7.84 5.93 2.14
N ALA A 23 -8.22 6.44 3.31
CA ALA A 23 -8.90 7.72 3.44
C ALA A 23 -8.00 8.89 2.99
N GLU A 24 -6.73 8.89 3.40
CA GLU A 24 -5.76 9.90 3.00
C GLU A 24 -5.40 9.77 1.51
N PHE A 25 -5.31 8.55 0.99
CA PHE A 25 -5.01 8.33 -0.42
C PHE A 25 -6.14 8.86 -1.30
N LYS A 26 -7.40 8.63 -0.89
CA LYS A 26 -8.58 9.19 -1.56
C LYS A 26 -8.59 10.71 -1.58
N LYS A 27 -8.10 11.38 -0.54
CA LYS A 27 -7.94 12.84 -0.54
C LYS A 27 -6.83 13.27 -1.50
N LEU A 28 -5.67 12.63 -1.42
CA LEU A 28 -4.52 12.90 -2.29
C LEU A 28 -4.86 12.79 -3.78
N ILE A 29 -5.56 11.74 -4.21
CA ILE A 29 -6.00 11.57 -5.62
C ILE A 29 -7.08 12.58 -6.03
N HIS A 30 -7.87 13.07 -5.07
CA HIS A 30 -8.87 14.11 -5.33
C HIS A 30 -8.21 15.48 -5.50
N GLU A 31 -7.17 15.74 -4.72
CA GLU A 31 -6.40 16.99 -4.75
C GLU A 31 -5.38 17.02 -5.90
N ASN A 32 -4.87 15.86 -6.31
CA ASN A 32 -3.83 15.72 -7.34
C ASN A 32 -4.34 14.86 -8.52
N PRO A 33 -4.83 15.48 -9.60
CA PRO A 33 -5.33 14.75 -10.77
C PRO A 33 -4.24 13.94 -11.49
N ASP A 34 -2.97 14.39 -11.45
CA ASP A 34 -1.82 13.64 -11.97
C ASP A 34 -1.59 12.33 -11.21
N LEU A 35 -1.76 12.35 -9.88
CA LEU A 35 -1.65 11.14 -9.06
C LEU A 35 -2.78 10.16 -9.41
N ARG A 36 -3.99 10.68 -9.62
CA ARG A 36 -5.12 9.86 -10.06
C ARG A 36 -4.86 9.21 -11.42
N ALA A 37 -4.21 9.92 -12.36
CA ALA A 37 -3.85 9.36 -13.66
C ALA A 37 -2.83 8.22 -13.51
N ARG A 38 -1.78 8.41 -12.70
CA ARG A 38 -0.79 7.36 -12.39
C ARG A 38 -1.42 6.14 -11.71
N TYR A 39 -2.35 6.36 -10.79
CA TYR A 39 -3.07 5.27 -10.13
C TYR A 39 -3.91 4.44 -11.08
N ARG A 40 -4.56 5.11 -12.03
CA ARG A 40 -5.34 4.43 -13.06
C ARG A 40 -4.45 3.61 -13.99
N ASP A 41 -3.30 4.15 -14.38
CA ASP A 41 -2.31 3.46 -15.21
C ASP A 41 -1.79 2.20 -14.50
N TRP A 42 -1.35 2.35 -13.24
CA TRP A 42 -0.91 1.22 -12.41
C TRP A 42 -2.00 0.17 -12.22
N CYS A 43 -3.25 0.58 -12.00
CA CYS A 43 -4.39 -0.34 -11.91
C CYS A 43 -4.57 -1.16 -13.20
N ASP A 44 -4.41 -0.52 -14.37
CA ASP A 44 -4.49 -1.18 -15.68
C ASP A 44 -3.33 -2.17 -15.87
N GLU A 45 -2.12 -1.78 -15.45
CA GLU A 45 -0.90 -2.61 -15.53
C GLU A 45 -0.96 -3.86 -14.66
N VAL A 46 -1.43 -3.73 -13.41
CA VAL A 46 -1.55 -4.87 -12.47
C VAL A 46 -2.86 -5.64 -12.64
N GLY A 47 -3.78 -5.15 -13.46
CA GLY A 47 -5.11 -5.74 -13.67
C GLY A 47 -6.04 -5.60 -12.45
N SER A 48 -5.81 -4.59 -11.61
CA SER A 48 -6.68 -4.29 -10.46
C SER A 48 -7.64 -3.14 -10.74
N SER A 49 -8.64 -2.99 -9.87
CA SER A 49 -9.67 -1.94 -10.02
C SER A 49 -9.29 -0.69 -9.23
N GLU A 50 -9.51 0.52 -9.76
CA GLU A 50 -9.26 1.79 -9.01
C GLU A 50 -9.93 1.81 -7.62
N LYS A 51 -11.02 1.07 -7.41
CA LYS A 51 -11.71 0.99 -6.13
C LYS A 51 -11.03 0.08 -5.09
N ARG A 52 -10.29 -0.94 -5.55
CA ARG A 52 -9.69 -1.97 -4.69
C ARG A 52 -8.18 -2.07 -4.81
N GLY A 53 -7.56 -1.51 -5.84
CA GLY A 53 -6.13 -1.64 -6.10
C GLY A 53 -5.26 -1.23 -4.93
N PHE A 54 -5.58 -0.10 -4.28
CA PHE A 54 -4.89 0.29 -3.06
C PHE A 54 -5.11 -0.68 -1.90
N LEU A 55 -6.33 -1.19 -1.71
CA LEU A 55 -6.64 -2.16 -0.64
C LEU A 55 -5.94 -3.50 -0.87
N ASP A 56 -6.03 -4.05 -2.09
CA ASP A 56 -5.30 -5.26 -2.52
C ASP A 56 -3.80 -5.09 -2.26
N TYR A 57 -3.23 -3.93 -2.62
CA TYR A 57 -1.82 -3.65 -2.35
C TYR A 57 -1.50 -3.61 -0.85
N CYS A 58 -2.36 -2.99 -0.03
CA CYS A 58 -2.19 -2.95 1.41
C CYS A 58 -2.24 -4.36 2.01
N GLU A 59 -3.19 -5.19 1.59
CA GLU A 59 -3.32 -6.58 2.04
C GLU A 59 -2.05 -7.37 1.70
N GLU A 60 -1.58 -7.32 0.45
CA GLU A 60 -0.32 -7.99 0.05
C GLU A 60 0.90 -7.45 0.82
N TYR A 61 0.97 -6.14 1.04
CA TYR A 61 2.05 -5.51 1.80
C TYR A 61 2.06 -5.99 3.26
N PHE A 62 0.89 -6.00 3.93
CA PHE A 62 0.78 -6.45 5.31
C PHE A 62 0.97 -7.95 5.46
N GLU A 63 0.51 -8.78 4.52
CA GLU A 63 0.78 -10.23 4.53
C GLU A 63 2.28 -10.53 4.33
N SER A 64 2.94 -9.77 3.44
CA SER A 64 4.39 -9.87 3.25
C SER A 64 5.17 -9.40 4.48
N GLN A 65 4.76 -8.28 5.09
CA GLN A 65 5.34 -7.77 6.34
C GLN A 65 5.11 -8.73 7.50
N ASP A 66 3.89 -9.22 7.73
CA ASP A 66 3.57 -10.16 8.80
C ASP A 66 4.42 -11.43 8.67
N SER A 67 4.63 -11.93 7.46
CA SER A 67 5.56 -13.03 7.21
C SER A 67 7.00 -12.71 7.64
N ILE A 68 7.48 -11.48 7.43
CA ILE A 68 8.80 -11.02 7.88
C ILE A 68 8.84 -10.85 9.41
N TRP A 69 7.82 -10.23 10.02
CA TRP A 69 7.73 -10.02 11.46
C TRP A 69 7.57 -11.34 12.22
N ASN A 70 6.83 -12.30 11.67
CA ASN A 70 6.62 -13.63 12.23
C ASN A 70 7.91 -14.47 12.13
N ASN A 71 8.63 -14.38 11.00
CA ASN A 71 9.94 -15.01 10.86
C ASN A 71 11.00 -14.38 11.78
N LEU A 72 10.97 -13.06 11.98
CA LEU A 72 11.86 -12.39 12.93
C LEU A 72 11.53 -12.73 14.39
N LYS A 73 10.26 -12.98 14.72
CA LYS A 73 9.82 -13.31 16.07
C LYS A 73 10.21 -14.74 16.47
N ASP A 74 10.22 -15.67 15.52
CA ASP A 74 10.71 -17.05 15.69
C ASP A 74 12.20 -17.08 16.11
N ASP A 75 13.01 -16.13 15.62
CA ASP A 75 14.43 -15.97 15.98
C ASP A 75 14.66 -15.42 17.41
N TYR A 76 13.62 -14.88 18.06
CA TYR A 76 13.69 -14.32 19.43
C TYR A 76 12.98 -15.17 20.49
N GLU A 77 12.39 -16.32 20.13
CA GLU A 77 11.76 -17.25 21.08
C GLU A 77 12.67 -18.44 21.49
N ASP A 78 13.98 -18.34 21.29
CA ASP A 78 14.98 -19.23 21.91
C ASP A 78 15.76 -18.51 23.03
N GLU A 79 15.10 -18.27 24.19
CA GLU A 79 15.66 -18.39 25.55
C GLU A 79 14.57 -18.43 26.65
#